data_AF-A0A527H5R4-F1
#
_entry.id   AF-A0A527H5R4-F1
#
_cell.length_a   1.000
_cell.length_b   1.000
_cell.length_c   1.000
_cell.angle_alpha   90.00
_cell.angle_beta   90.00
_cell.angle_gamma   90.00
#
_symmetry.space_group_name_H-M   'P 1'
#
loop_
_entity.id
_entity.type
_entity.pdbx_description
1 polymer ?
#
loop_
_entity_poly.entity_id
_entity_poly.type
_entity_poly.pdbx_seq_one_letter_code
_entity_poly.pdbx_strand_id
1 'polypeptide(L)' 'MTTAMEEQVFGGEHHSGRTARPLWTAMKRGLLGRCPHCGEGKLFRAFTKTVDTCSVCGEELH' A
#
# COMPACT_ATOMS: atom_id res chain seq x y z
N MET A 1 8.55 24.41 14.47
CA MET A 1 9.66 23.90 13.65
C MET A 1 9.23 22.54 13.10
N THR A 2 8.34 22.54 12.12
CA THR A 2 7.84 21.32 11.46
C THR A 2 8.92 20.89 10.47
N THR A 3 9.79 19.98 10.91
CA THR A 3 10.66 19.25 9.98
C THR A 3 9.76 18.59 8.96
N ALA A 4 9.81 19.13 7.73
CA ALA A 4 9.32 18.46 6.55
C ALA A 4 9.99 17.08 6.51
N MET A 5 9.21 16.04 6.82
CA MET A 5 9.62 14.67 6.55
C MET A 5 9.81 14.58 5.05
N GLU A 6 11.09 14.55 4.66
CA GLU A 6 11.59 14.27 3.32
C GLU A 6 10.66 13.24 2.64
N GLU A 7 9.92 13.68 1.63
CA GLU A 7 8.98 12.84 0.90
C GLU A 7 9.79 11.88 0.04
N GLN A 8 10.33 10.84 0.68
CA GLN A 8 11.02 9.77 -0.02
C GLN A 8 9.97 9.05 -0.85
N VAL A 9 9.88 9.38 -2.14
CA VAL A 9 9.02 8.69 -3.10
C VAL A 9 9.78 7.48 -3.62
N PHE A 10 9.39 6.28 -3.18
CA PHE A 10 9.87 5.04 -3.82
C PHE A 10 8.85 4.65 -4.89
N GLY A 11 9.25 4.72 -6.16
CA GLY A 11 8.40 4.38 -7.30
C GLY A 11 7.36 5.45 -7.63
N GLY A 12 7.79 6.48 -8.35
CA GLY A 12 6.98 7.54 -8.96
C GLY A 12 7.82 8.28 -10.00
N GLU A 13 7.19 8.86 -11.02
CA GLU A 13 7.67 9.69 -12.17
C GLU A 13 9.07 9.42 -12.79
N HIS A 14 10.13 9.22 -12.00
CA HIS A 14 11.51 9.00 -12.43
C HIS A 14 11.81 7.56 -12.94
N HIS A 15 10.92 6.56 -12.73
CA HIS A 15 11.23 5.16 -13.08
C HIS A 15 10.12 4.31 -13.74
N SER A 16 8.83 4.66 -13.66
CA SER A 16 7.75 3.75 -14.08
C SER A 16 6.54 4.39 -14.79
N GLY A 17 6.46 5.72 -14.91
CA GLY A 17 5.32 6.41 -15.52
C GLY A 17 3.97 6.27 -14.78
N ARG A 18 3.95 5.71 -13.57
CA ARG A 18 2.75 5.60 -12.72
C ARG A 18 2.73 6.72 -11.67
N THR A 19 1.54 7.15 -11.26
CA THR A 19 1.32 8.13 -10.19
C THR A 19 2.05 7.70 -8.92
N ALA A 20 2.89 8.60 -8.39
CA ALA A 20 3.60 8.40 -7.14
C ALA A 20 2.60 8.15 -5.99
N ARG A 21 2.91 7.18 -5.13
CA ARG A 21 2.16 6.92 -3.90
C ARG A 21 3.05 7.31 -2.71
N PRO A 22 2.50 7.92 -1.65
CA PRO A 22 3.29 8.28 -0.47
C PRO A 22 3.92 7.01 0.14
N LEU A 23 5.26 6.95 0.14
CA LEU A 23 6.04 5.75 0.48
C LEU A 23 5.68 5.22 1.85
N TRP A 24 5.64 6.11 2.84
CA TRP A 24 5.40 5.71 4.21
C TRP A 24 4.02 5.05 4.39
N THR A 25 3.01 5.55 3.67
CA THR A 25 1.68 4.95 3.64
C THR A 25 1.71 3.57 3.00
N ALA A 26 2.42 3.40 1.87
CA ALA A 26 2.54 2.10 1.21
C ALA A 26 3.25 1.08 2.10
N MET A 27 4.39 1.45 2.69
CA MET A 27 5.17 0.60 3.60
C MET A 27 4.37 0.20 4.84
N LYS A 28 3.69 1.16 5.48
CA LYS A 28 2.86 0.89 6.66
C LYS A 28 1.72 -0.09 6.35
N ARG A 29 1.04 0.07 5.20
CA ARG A 29 -0.03 -0.85 4.79
C ARG A 29 0.51 -2.25 4.52
N GLY A 30 1.66 -2.38 3.86
CA GLY A 30 2.33 -3.66 3.63
C GLY A 30 2.74 -4.36 4.93
N LEU A 31 3.39 -3.64 5.84
CA LEU A 31 3.82 -4.17 7.14
C LEU A 31 2.65 -4.65 8.01
N LEU A 32 1.52 -3.92 7.97
CA LEU A 32 0.31 -4.29 8.71
C LEU A 32 -0.54 -5.37 8.00
N GLY A 33 -0.11 -5.85 6.83
CA GLY A 33 -0.87 -6.81 6.02
C GLY A 33 -2.25 -6.28 5.62
N ARG A 34 -2.31 -5.01 5.21
CA ARG A 34 -3.55 -4.31 4.82
C ARG A 34 -3.66 -4.11 3.32
N CYS A 35 -4.89 -3.97 2.85
CA CYS A 35 -5.19 -3.70 1.45
C CYS A 35 -4.39 -2.47 0.94
N PRO A 36 -3.67 -2.59 -0.19
CA PRO A 36 -2.89 -1.48 -0.75
C PRO A 36 -3.79 -0.32 -1.24
N HIS A 37 -5.03 -0.62 -1.64
CA HIS A 37 -6.01 0.36 -2.09
C HIS A 37 -6.64 1.13 -0.91
N CYS A 38 -7.46 0.46 -0.08
CA CYS A 38 -8.19 1.12 1.02
C CYS A 38 -7.41 1.23 2.34
N GLY A 39 -6.45 0.36 2.62
CA GLY A 39 -5.68 0.34 3.88
C GLY A 39 -6.39 -0.32 5.08
N GLU A 40 -7.62 -0.81 4.93
CA GLU A 40 -8.42 -1.36 6.04
C GLU A 40 -8.58 -2.88 5.96
N GLY A 41 -8.89 -3.42 4.78
CA GLY A 41 -9.08 -4.86 4.59
C GLY A 41 -7.80 -5.66 4.84
N LYS A 42 -7.94 -6.93 5.25
CA LYS A 42 -6.81 -7.85 5.39
C LYS A 42 -6.28 -8.25 4.01
N LEU A 43 -4.96 -8.20 3.83
CA LEU A 43 -4.29 -8.65 2.62
C LEU A 43 -4.14 -10.18 2.57
N PHE A 44 -3.95 -10.80 3.75
CA PHE A 44 -3.69 -12.23 3.87
C PHE A 44 -4.75 -12.94 4.73
N ARG A 45 -5.25 -14.08 4.24
CA ARG A 45 -6.13 -14.99 5.00
C ARG A 45 -5.36 -16.04 5.80
N ALA A 46 -4.09 -16.28 5.46
CA ALA A 46 -3.13 -17.10 6.21
C ALA A 46 -1.71 -16.58 5.94
N PHE A 47 -0.69 -17.08 6.63
CA PHE A 47 0.68 -16.53 6.63
C PHE A 47 1.24 -16.12 5.25
N THR A 48 1.00 -16.92 4.20
CA THR A 48 1.44 -16.63 2.82
C THR A 48 0.30 -16.73 1.81
N LYS A 49 -0.96 -16.66 2.26
CA LYS A 49 -2.14 -16.77 1.38
C LYS A 49 -2.85 -15.44 1.33
N THR A 50 -2.82 -14.78 0.18
CA THR A 50 -3.60 -13.58 -0.09
C THR A 50 -5.11 -13.89 -0.09
N VAL A 51 -5.92 -12.87 0.16
CA VAL A 51 -7.36 -12.90 -0.15
C VAL A 51 -7.53 -12.58 -1.63
N ASP A 52 -8.52 -13.18 -2.30
CA ASP A 52 -8.80 -12.90 -3.72
C ASP A 52 -9.44 -11.51 -3.91
N THR A 53 -10.18 -11.04 -2.90
CA THR A 53 -10.84 -9.73 -2.94
C THR A 53 -10.81 -9.07 -1.57
N CYS A 54 -10.60 -7.76 -1.54
CA CYS A 54 -10.70 -6.98 -0.33
C CYS A 54 -12.15 -6.95 0.18
N SER A 55 -12.40 -7.43 1.40
CA SER A 55 -13.73 -7.44 2.03
C SER A 55 -14.33 -6.05 2.31
N VAL A 56 -13.54 -4.97 2.16
CA VAL A 56 -13.96 -3.60 2.46
C VAL A 56 -14.24 -2.80 1.18
N CYS A 57 -13.32 -2.85 0.20
CA CYS A 57 -13.42 -2.04 -1.01
C CYS A 57 -13.68 -2.84 -2.28
N GLY A 58 -13.69 -4.17 -2.24
CA GLY A 58 -13.93 -5.00 -3.42
C GLY A 58 -12.74 -5.10 -4.38
N GLU A 59 -11.57 -4.54 -4.03
CA GLU A 59 -10.36 -4.63 -4.85
C GLU A 59 -9.95 -6.09 -5.05
N GLU A 60 -9.74 -6.51 -6.29
CA GLU A 60 -9.19 -7.82 -6.62
C GLU A 60 -7.69 -7.87 -6.27
N LEU A 61 -7.31 -8.82 -5.42
CA LEU A 61 -5.97 -8.99 -4.88
C LEU A 61 -5.43 -10.34 -5.37
N HIS A 62 -4.52 -10.30 -6.35
CA HIS A 62 -3.86 -11.46 -6.92
C HIS A 62 -2.40 -11.57 -6.43
#